data_AF-A0A3C0CXA0-F1
#
_entry.id   AF-A0A3C0CXA0-F1
#
_cell.length_a   1.000
_cell.length_b   1.000
_cell.length_c   1.000
_cell.angle_alpha   90.00
_cell.angle_beta   90.00
_cell.angle_gamma   90.00
#
_symmetry.space_group_name_H-M   'P 1'
#
loop_
_entity.id
_entity.type
_entity.pdbx_description
1 polymer ?
#
loop_
_entity_poly.entity_id
_entity_poly.type
_entity_poly.pdbx_seq_one_letter_code
_entity_poly.pdbx_strand_id
1 'polypeptide(L)'
;MKFKTFILGAVLLLLFSPAHAKDPEFRGLWVHNWNTGLLSPEEIAYTVSWAKSCNMNAIIAQVRRVGDAYYKSAFEPRAKNIRGGEDFDPFACVLREGRANGMEVHAWFNVFRVWTTQQKPEIAGHIVNLHPEWMSKDINGASSSGDGWFLDPGVPEVREYLVEVVLDLLSNYNPDGLSLDFVRYPGRDWGYNSKAVALFNKEYNRTGTPKPTDPDWCNWRRACVTETVRAISQAAHRIRPGIKVSAATISWGGCPEDFKDTSAYKYCFQDWKTWMQEGIIDAGMPMTYHNPADPKQSRWFLEWMEGLKRWSYERHMYCGLMISKGNVKGAGQQVSLARQKGLQGIVGFAWSQRADAERAALQSALKGSVFDEPSNLPLMPWLNTKELYANEKGRSSKMIEDIVKSNRSYRRFFEDRQISKEALLKLVELGRLSPSGANLQPLKYKIVNEPDMCQKVFPTLAWAGYLKDWGGPAEGERPSAYIVILGDTGISKNFGCDHGIAAQSIMLGASEQGLGGCMIGSINREELRKILLIPEEMEILLVLALGYPREQVMLEEAGPGQSIRYWRDENSVHHVPKRRLQDIVIG
;
A
#
# COMPACT_ATOMS: atom_id res chain seq x y z
N MET A 1 -45.29 18.96 65.80
CA MET A 1 -44.55 19.99 65.04
C MET A 1 -43.27 19.34 64.50
N LYS A 2 -42.99 19.48 63.19
CA LYS A 2 -41.88 18.90 62.39
C LYS A 2 -42.08 17.41 62.01
N PHE A 3 -41.97 16.93 60.77
CA PHE A 3 -41.78 17.50 59.42
C PHE A 3 -42.33 16.47 58.41
N LYS A 4 -42.86 16.93 57.27
CA LYS A 4 -43.45 16.13 56.18
C LYS A 4 -42.41 15.23 55.49
N THR A 5 -42.75 13.98 55.20
CA THR A 5 -42.00 13.10 54.28
C THR A 5 -42.70 13.08 52.93
N PHE A 6 -42.04 13.64 51.91
CA PHE A 6 -42.44 13.57 50.51
C PHE A 6 -42.01 12.19 49.94
N ILE A 7 -42.94 11.49 49.31
CA ILE A 7 -42.64 10.34 48.45
C ILE A 7 -42.27 10.91 47.07
N LEU A 8 -41.01 10.80 46.69
CA LEU A 8 -40.54 11.09 45.33
C LEU A 8 -40.42 9.75 44.58
N GLY A 9 -41.33 9.49 43.65
CA GLY A 9 -41.21 8.39 42.71
C GLY A 9 -40.11 8.69 41.70
N ALA A 10 -39.01 7.96 41.76
CA ALA A 10 -37.99 7.97 40.72
C ALA A 10 -38.43 7.07 39.56
N VAL A 11 -38.90 7.69 38.48
CA VAL A 11 -39.03 7.04 37.17
C VAL A 11 -37.62 6.82 36.64
N LEU A 12 -37.18 5.56 36.63
CA LEU A 12 -35.93 5.15 36.01
C LEU A 12 -36.12 5.21 34.48
N LEU A 13 -35.73 6.34 33.88
CA LEU A 13 -35.56 6.45 32.43
C LEU A 13 -34.40 5.53 32.02
N LEU A 14 -34.75 4.31 31.58
CA LEU A 14 -33.88 3.47 30.78
C LEU A 14 -33.54 4.24 29.51
N LEU A 15 -32.36 4.86 29.50
CA LEU A 15 -31.72 5.33 28.28
C LEU A 15 -31.52 4.09 27.40
N PHE A 16 -32.38 3.93 26.40
CA PHE A 16 -32.11 3.05 25.28
C PHE A 16 -30.84 3.57 24.59
N SER A 17 -29.70 2.97 24.91
CA SER A 17 -28.53 3.05 24.04
C SER A 17 -28.98 2.61 22.65
N PRO A 18 -28.68 3.36 21.58
CA PRO A 18 -28.92 2.88 20.23
C PRO A 18 -28.21 1.54 20.07
N ALA A 19 -28.86 0.59 19.41
CA ALA A 19 -28.32 -0.73 19.12
C ALA A 19 -26.89 -0.56 18.60
N HIS A 20 -25.89 -1.08 19.33
CA HIS A 20 -24.51 -1.06 18.88
C HIS A 20 -24.47 -1.73 17.51
N ALA A 21 -24.09 -0.99 16.47
CA ALA A 21 -23.65 -1.62 15.23
C ALA A 21 -22.51 -2.57 15.60
N LYS A 22 -22.59 -3.84 15.21
CA LYS A 22 -21.50 -4.82 15.44
C LYS A 22 -20.19 -4.24 14.90
N ASP A 23 -19.09 -4.49 15.59
CA ASP A 23 -17.76 -4.04 15.17
C ASP A 23 -17.49 -4.49 13.72
N PRO A 24 -16.87 -3.62 12.89
CA PRO A 24 -16.44 -3.99 11.54
C PRO A 24 -15.58 -5.26 11.55
N GLU A 25 -15.84 -6.18 10.62
CA GLU A 25 -15.22 -7.50 10.59
C GLU A 25 -14.91 -7.92 9.15
N PHE A 26 -13.67 -8.34 8.89
CA PHE A 26 -13.30 -8.93 7.62
C PHE A 26 -13.79 -10.38 7.57
N ARG A 27 -14.60 -10.71 6.56
CA ARG A 27 -15.20 -12.04 6.38
C ARG A 27 -14.81 -12.57 5.00
N GLY A 28 -13.65 -13.19 4.96
CA GLY A 28 -13.02 -13.69 3.75
C GLY A 28 -13.33 -15.15 3.43
N LEU A 29 -13.35 -15.45 2.13
CA LEU A 29 -13.41 -16.82 1.61
C LEU A 29 -12.18 -17.11 0.74
N TRP A 30 -11.36 -18.08 1.12
CA TRP A 30 -10.34 -18.61 0.21
C TRP A 30 -11.01 -19.52 -0.82
N VAL A 31 -10.87 -19.15 -2.10
CA VAL A 31 -11.39 -19.92 -3.23
C VAL A 31 -10.24 -20.35 -4.11
N HIS A 32 -10.00 -21.66 -4.15
CA HIS A 32 -8.88 -22.26 -4.89
C HIS A 32 -9.35 -22.82 -6.23
N ASN A 33 -8.41 -22.96 -7.17
CA ASN A 33 -8.70 -23.45 -8.52
C ASN A 33 -8.31 -24.91 -8.77
N TRP A 34 -8.34 -25.76 -7.74
CA TRP A 34 -8.11 -27.21 -7.89
C TRP A 34 -9.29 -27.99 -8.47
N ASN A 35 -10.52 -27.68 -8.04
CA ASN A 35 -11.72 -28.45 -8.40
C ASN A 35 -12.76 -27.60 -9.12
N THR A 36 -13.31 -26.62 -8.40
CA THR A 36 -14.37 -25.72 -8.83
C THR A 36 -14.33 -24.43 -8.01
N GLY A 37 -14.81 -23.35 -8.59
CA GLY A 37 -15.04 -22.08 -7.91
C GLY A 37 -14.84 -20.91 -8.86
N LEU A 38 -13.70 -20.86 -9.55
CA LEU A 38 -13.36 -19.71 -10.41
C LEU A 38 -12.97 -20.13 -11.83
N LEU A 39 -13.32 -21.35 -12.28
CA LEU A 39 -12.84 -21.88 -13.56
C LEU A 39 -13.70 -21.47 -14.77
N SER A 40 -14.94 -21.02 -14.56
CA SER A 40 -15.86 -20.54 -15.60
C SER A 40 -16.71 -19.37 -15.09
N PRO A 41 -17.38 -18.60 -15.99
CA PRO A 41 -18.31 -17.56 -15.58
C PRO A 41 -19.40 -18.04 -14.60
N GLU A 42 -19.95 -19.24 -14.83
CA GLU A 42 -21.02 -19.83 -14.03
C GLU A 42 -20.52 -20.19 -12.62
N GLU A 43 -19.32 -20.78 -12.53
CA GLU A 43 -18.70 -21.10 -11.24
C GLU A 43 -18.43 -19.82 -10.42
N ILE A 44 -17.95 -18.75 -11.07
CA ILE A 44 -17.69 -17.47 -10.41
C ILE A 44 -18.99 -16.84 -9.91
N ALA A 45 -20.02 -16.80 -10.75
CA ALA A 45 -21.33 -16.26 -10.37
C ALA A 45 -21.93 -17.02 -9.18
N TYR A 46 -21.83 -18.36 -9.19
CA TYR A 46 -22.27 -19.20 -8.07
C TYR A 46 -21.45 -18.92 -6.80
N THR A 47 -20.13 -18.82 -6.90
CA THR A 47 -19.23 -18.53 -5.76
C THR A 47 -19.56 -17.19 -5.12
N VAL A 48 -19.71 -16.13 -5.92
CA VAL A 48 -20.03 -14.78 -5.43
C VAL A 48 -21.42 -14.75 -4.81
N SER A 49 -22.41 -15.36 -5.47
CA SER A 49 -23.78 -15.47 -4.93
C SER A 49 -23.79 -16.21 -3.59
N TRP A 50 -23.08 -17.33 -3.49
CA TRP A 50 -22.96 -18.09 -2.26
C TRP A 50 -22.29 -17.28 -1.14
N ALA A 51 -21.16 -16.61 -1.43
CA ALA A 51 -20.46 -15.77 -0.45
C ALA A 51 -21.37 -14.65 0.07
N LYS A 52 -22.13 -13.99 -0.83
CA LYS A 52 -23.06 -12.91 -0.49
C LYS A 52 -24.18 -13.43 0.39
N SER A 53 -24.70 -14.60 0.03
CA SER A 53 -25.74 -15.27 0.78
C SER A 53 -25.28 -15.72 2.18
N CYS A 54 -23.97 -15.72 2.47
CA CYS A 54 -23.40 -16.01 3.78
C CYS A 54 -22.92 -14.75 4.53
N ASN A 55 -23.24 -13.54 4.03
CA ASN A 55 -22.77 -12.27 4.57
C ASN A 55 -21.23 -12.18 4.65
N MET A 56 -20.54 -12.82 3.72
CA MET A 56 -19.11 -12.60 3.47
C MET A 56 -18.91 -11.30 2.69
N ASN A 57 -17.81 -10.60 2.97
CA ASN A 57 -17.51 -9.30 2.37
C ASN A 57 -16.17 -9.30 1.59
N ALA A 58 -15.48 -10.45 1.51
CA ALA A 58 -14.27 -10.58 0.71
C ALA A 58 -14.12 -11.98 0.07
N ILE A 59 -13.65 -12.01 -1.17
CA ILE A 59 -13.20 -13.22 -1.87
C ILE A 59 -11.69 -13.14 -2.04
N ILE A 60 -11.00 -14.18 -1.56
CA ILE A 60 -9.56 -14.35 -1.74
C ILE A 60 -9.36 -15.41 -2.83
N ALA A 61 -9.20 -14.92 -4.06
CA ALA A 61 -9.25 -15.71 -5.29
C ALA A 61 -7.86 -16.17 -5.72
N GLN A 62 -7.64 -17.47 -5.88
CA GLN A 62 -6.34 -18.00 -6.32
C GLN A 62 -6.02 -17.62 -7.77
N VAL A 63 -5.16 -16.63 -7.97
CA VAL A 63 -4.77 -16.15 -9.30
C VAL A 63 -3.47 -16.76 -9.81
N ARG A 64 -2.59 -17.20 -8.89
CA ARG A 64 -1.37 -17.95 -9.18
C ARG A 64 -1.30 -19.20 -8.31
N ARG A 65 -1.37 -20.39 -8.92
CA ARG A 65 -1.51 -21.66 -8.18
C ARG A 65 -0.26 -22.51 -8.22
N VAL A 66 0.26 -22.82 -9.40
CA VAL A 66 1.44 -23.67 -9.60
C VAL A 66 2.30 -23.10 -10.71
N GLY A 67 2.79 -21.87 -10.56
CA GLY A 67 3.48 -21.21 -11.68
C GLY A 67 2.60 -21.16 -12.94
N ASP A 68 1.30 -20.95 -12.73
CA ASP A 68 0.28 -20.79 -13.76
C ASP A 68 -0.64 -19.62 -13.40
N ALA A 69 -1.19 -18.95 -14.41
CA ALA A 69 -2.02 -17.77 -14.27
C ALA A 69 -3.51 -18.06 -14.58
N TYR A 70 -4.37 -17.56 -13.69
CA TYR A 70 -5.83 -17.43 -13.89
C TYR A 70 -6.22 -16.00 -14.31
N TYR A 71 -5.27 -15.30 -14.91
CA TYR A 71 -5.36 -13.94 -15.44
C TYR A 71 -4.47 -13.87 -16.69
N LYS A 72 -4.55 -12.79 -17.46
CA LYS A 72 -3.67 -12.55 -18.60
C LYS A 72 -2.31 -12.11 -18.07
N SER A 73 -1.30 -12.96 -18.21
CA SER A 73 0.06 -12.69 -17.76
C SER A 73 1.05 -12.71 -18.91
N ALA A 74 2.06 -11.86 -18.84
CA ALA A 74 3.23 -11.91 -19.72
C ALA A 74 4.32 -12.89 -19.20
N PHE A 75 4.23 -13.32 -17.95
CA PHE A 75 5.28 -14.08 -17.25
C PHE A 75 4.89 -15.54 -16.97
N GLU A 76 3.64 -15.77 -16.61
CA GLU A 76 3.16 -17.09 -16.19
C GLU A 76 2.30 -17.75 -17.27
N PRO A 77 2.48 -19.06 -17.54
CA PRO A 77 1.64 -19.76 -18.50
C PRO A 77 0.18 -19.79 -18.02
N ARG A 78 -0.76 -19.68 -18.96
CA ARG A 78 -2.19 -19.81 -18.67
C ARG A 78 -2.50 -21.18 -18.04
N ALA A 79 -3.29 -21.19 -16.97
CA ALA A 79 -3.73 -22.42 -16.33
C ALA A 79 -4.59 -23.28 -17.27
N LYS A 80 -4.22 -24.57 -17.43
CA LYS A 80 -4.89 -25.49 -18.37
C LYS A 80 -6.30 -25.93 -17.97
N ASN A 81 -6.67 -25.78 -16.71
CA ASN A 81 -7.97 -26.24 -16.20
C ASN A 81 -9.05 -25.15 -16.20
N ILE A 82 -8.80 -23.99 -16.82
CA ILE A 82 -9.82 -22.97 -17.06
C ILE A 82 -10.87 -23.53 -18.04
N ARG A 83 -12.15 -23.39 -17.69
CA ARG A 83 -13.29 -23.97 -18.42
C ARG A 83 -14.15 -22.94 -19.16
N GLY A 84 -13.83 -21.65 -19.07
CA GLY A 84 -14.59 -20.57 -19.73
C GLY A 84 -14.21 -20.26 -21.19
N GLY A 85 -13.34 -21.05 -21.82
CA GLY A 85 -12.82 -20.80 -23.18
C GLY A 85 -11.46 -20.09 -23.20
N GLU A 86 -10.91 -19.90 -24.40
CA GLU A 86 -9.55 -19.35 -24.59
C GLU A 86 -9.44 -17.88 -24.17
N ASP A 87 -10.42 -17.06 -24.54
CA ASP A 87 -10.44 -15.61 -24.23
C ASP A 87 -10.90 -15.28 -22.80
N PHE A 88 -11.41 -16.27 -22.07
CA PHE A 88 -11.93 -16.03 -20.74
C PHE A 88 -10.80 -15.68 -19.77
N ASP A 89 -10.98 -14.56 -19.08
CA ASP A 89 -10.11 -14.10 -18.01
C ASP A 89 -10.83 -14.30 -16.67
N PRO A 90 -10.50 -15.39 -15.93
CA PRO A 90 -11.15 -15.69 -14.67
C PRO A 90 -11.04 -14.53 -13.68
N PHE A 91 -9.85 -13.97 -13.48
CA PHE A 91 -9.65 -12.95 -12.47
C PHE A 91 -10.37 -11.64 -12.78
N ALA A 92 -10.38 -11.21 -14.05
CA ALA A 92 -11.21 -10.07 -14.47
C ALA A 92 -12.70 -10.30 -14.16
N CYS A 93 -13.19 -11.53 -14.37
CA CYS A 93 -14.57 -11.88 -14.06
C CYS A 93 -14.83 -11.85 -12.54
N VAL A 94 -13.94 -12.40 -11.72
CA VAL A 94 -14.07 -12.34 -10.25
C VAL A 94 -14.11 -10.89 -9.75
N LEU A 95 -13.24 -10.02 -10.26
CA LEU A 95 -13.22 -8.59 -9.92
C LEU A 95 -14.56 -7.92 -10.25
N ARG A 96 -15.11 -8.18 -11.44
CA ARG A 96 -16.40 -7.61 -11.86
C ARG A 96 -17.55 -8.12 -10.99
N GLU A 97 -17.68 -9.43 -10.83
CA GLU A 97 -18.79 -10.04 -10.08
C GLU A 97 -18.72 -9.72 -8.58
N GLY A 98 -17.53 -9.76 -7.98
CA GLY A 98 -17.31 -9.40 -6.58
C GLY A 98 -17.68 -7.94 -6.29
N ARG A 99 -17.23 -7.00 -7.13
CA ARG A 99 -17.57 -5.58 -7.00
C ARG A 99 -19.06 -5.29 -7.17
N ALA A 100 -19.69 -5.92 -8.18
CA ALA A 100 -21.14 -5.81 -8.38
C ALA A 100 -21.94 -6.28 -7.16
N ASN A 101 -21.33 -7.08 -6.29
CA ASN A 101 -21.92 -7.59 -5.05
C ASN A 101 -21.35 -6.98 -3.77
N GLY A 102 -20.59 -5.89 -3.87
CA GLY A 102 -20.07 -5.14 -2.72
C GLY A 102 -19.00 -5.88 -1.92
N MET A 103 -18.26 -6.78 -2.56
CA MET A 103 -17.17 -7.54 -1.93
C MET A 103 -15.81 -7.01 -2.36
N GLU A 104 -14.86 -7.04 -1.41
CA GLU A 104 -13.45 -6.94 -1.77
C GLU A 104 -12.98 -8.20 -2.48
N VAL A 105 -12.11 -8.04 -3.47
CA VAL A 105 -11.46 -9.13 -4.18
C VAL A 105 -9.95 -9.04 -3.96
N HIS A 106 -9.42 -10.08 -3.33
CA HIS A 106 -8.01 -10.22 -3.01
C HIS A 106 -7.38 -11.27 -3.95
N ALA A 107 -6.30 -10.90 -4.62
CA ALA A 107 -5.52 -11.81 -5.46
C ALA A 107 -4.68 -12.74 -4.59
N TRP A 108 -5.04 -14.02 -4.51
CA TRP A 108 -4.24 -15.03 -3.84
C TRP A 108 -3.14 -15.57 -4.74
N PHE A 109 -1.91 -15.38 -4.26
CA PHE A 109 -0.67 -15.65 -4.95
C PHE A 109 0.16 -16.66 -4.16
N ASN A 110 0.32 -17.88 -4.67
CA ASN A 110 1.36 -18.77 -4.15
C ASN A 110 2.72 -18.18 -4.52
N VAL A 111 3.59 -17.92 -3.54
CA VAL A 111 4.85 -17.21 -3.76
C VAL A 111 5.93 -18.18 -4.23
N PHE A 112 6.41 -19.07 -3.35
CA PHE A 112 7.53 -19.95 -3.69
C PHE A 112 7.11 -21.28 -4.28
N ARG A 113 5.93 -21.81 -3.90
CA ARG A 113 5.44 -23.09 -4.44
C ARG A 113 4.96 -22.92 -5.87
N VAL A 114 5.54 -23.68 -6.78
CA VAL A 114 5.28 -23.60 -8.22
C VAL A 114 4.85 -24.91 -8.85
N TRP A 115 4.85 -26.02 -8.12
CA TRP A 115 4.32 -27.28 -8.63
C TRP A 115 3.94 -28.22 -7.48
N THR A 116 3.04 -29.18 -7.72
CA THR A 116 2.51 -30.05 -6.64
C THR A 116 2.93 -31.51 -6.74
N THR A 117 3.26 -32.00 -7.93
CA THR A 117 3.68 -33.39 -8.12
C THR A 117 5.20 -33.49 -8.01
N GLN A 118 5.70 -34.69 -7.73
CA GLN A 118 7.15 -34.93 -7.71
C GLN A 118 7.76 -34.87 -9.12
N GLN A 119 6.97 -35.22 -10.14
CA GLN A 119 7.35 -35.11 -11.54
C GLN A 119 7.29 -33.66 -12.01
N LYS A 120 8.22 -33.25 -12.86
CA LYS A 120 8.20 -31.90 -13.44
C LYS A 120 6.98 -31.70 -14.33
N PRO A 121 6.49 -30.46 -14.49
CA PRO A 121 5.46 -30.15 -15.47
C PRO A 121 5.95 -30.42 -16.89
N GLU A 122 5.08 -30.95 -17.75
CA GLU A 122 5.36 -31.10 -19.20
C GLU A 122 5.19 -29.80 -20.00
N ILE A 123 4.99 -28.68 -19.32
CA ILE A 123 4.75 -27.37 -19.94
C ILE A 123 6.11 -26.69 -20.15
N ALA A 124 6.58 -26.59 -21.41
CA ALA A 124 7.91 -26.05 -21.73
C ALA A 124 8.14 -24.64 -21.15
N GLY A 125 7.13 -23.76 -21.24
CA GLY A 125 7.19 -22.38 -20.71
C GLY A 125 6.95 -22.25 -19.20
N HIS A 126 6.93 -23.35 -18.45
CA HIS A 126 6.71 -23.30 -17.01
C HIS A 126 8.02 -23.00 -16.26
N ILE A 127 7.93 -22.26 -15.15
CA ILE A 127 9.11 -21.76 -14.42
C ILE A 127 10.10 -22.86 -13.98
N VAL A 128 9.60 -24.03 -13.55
CA VAL A 128 10.41 -25.22 -13.22
C VAL A 128 11.31 -25.69 -14.38
N ASN A 129 10.87 -25.47 -15.63
CA ASN A 129 11.57 -25.88 -16.85
C ASN A 129 12.42 -24.74 -17.43
N LEU A 130 11.95 -23.50 -17.34
CA LEU A 130 12.68 -22.31 -17.79
C LEU A 130 13.89 -22.03 -16.89
N HIS A 131 13.72 -22.19 -15.57
CA HIS A 131 14.72 -21.86 -14.56
C HIS A 131 14.91 -23.01 -13.55
N PRO A 132 15.38 -24.19 -13.98
CA PRO A 132 15.65 -25.31 -13.07
C PRO A 132 16.70 -24.96 -12.01
N GLU A 133 17.59 -24.01 -12.28
CA GLU A 133 18.61 -23.50 -11.37
C GLU A 133 18.04 -22.64 -10.23
N TRP A 134 16.78 -22.19 -10.32
CA TRP A 134 16.09 -21.47 -9.26
C TRP A 134 15.39 -22.38 -8.26
N MET A 135 15.30 -23.68 -8.55
CA MET A 135 14.56 -24.62 -7.70
C MET A 135 15.30 -24.84 -6.38
N SER A 136 14.52 -24.86 -5.30
CA SER A 136 15.03 -25.20 -3.99
C SER A 136 15.38 -26.68 -3.94
N LYS A 137 16.44 -26.99 -3.20
CA LYS A 137 16.89 -28.36 -2.96
C LYS A 137 16.89 -28.66 -1.47
N ASP A 138 16.66 -29.93 -1.14
CA ASP A 138 17.00 -30.43 0.18
C ASP A 138 18.51 -30.63 0.34
N ILE A 139 18.95 -30.89 1.57
CA ILE A 139 20.37 -31.12 1.89
C ILE A 139 20.99 -32.30 1.14
N ASN A 140 20.18 -33.24 0.66
CA ASN A 140 20.62 -34.41 -0.11
C ASN A 140 20.55 -34.18 -1.63
N GLY A 141 20.12 -32.99 -2.07
CA GLY A 141 20.02 -32.59 -3.47
C GLY A 141 18.67 -32.90 -4.15
N ALA A 142 17.67 -33.42 -3.43
CA ALA A 142 16.34 -33.63 -3.99
C ALA A 142 15.68 -32.28 -4.32
N SER A 143 15.05 -32.18 -5.49
CA SER A 143 14.46 -30.91 -5.99
C SER A 143 12.94 -30.83 -5.83
N SER A 144 12.30 -31.86 -5.28
CA SER A 144 10.86 -31.87 -5.00
C SER A 144 10.54 -32.46 -3.62
N SER A 145 9.67 -31.77 -2.90
CA SER A 145 9.21 -32.15 -1.56
C SER A 145 7.91 -32.95 -1.63
N GLY A 146 7.39 -33.39 -0.48
CA GLY A 146 6.03 -33.91 -0.39
C GLY A 146 4.96 -32.90 -0.83
N ASP A 147 5.26 -31.60 -0.72
CA ASP A 147 4.40 -30.51 -1.18
C ASP A 147 4.65 -30.14 -2.66
N GLY A 148 5.62 -30.76 -3.33
CA GLY A 148 6.02 -30.47 -4.71
C GLY A 148 7.24 -29.55 -4.82
N TRP A 149 7.27 -28.70 -5.86
CA TRP A 149 8.43 -27.89 -6.25
C TRP A 149 8.32 -26.45 -5.78
N PHE A 150 9.44 -25.91 -5.33
CA PHE A 150 9.54 -24.56 -4.78
C PHE A 150 10.69 -23.81 -5.45
N LEU A 151 10.47 -22.53 -5.76
CA LEU A 151 11.54 -21.57 -6.01
C LEU A 151 12.32 -21.36 -4.71
N ASP A 152 13.63 -21.16 -4.80
CA ASP A 152 14.49 -20.95 -3.64
C ASP A 152 14.59 -19.45 -3.27
N PRO A 153 14.08 -19.01 -2.09
CA PRO A 153 14.22 -17.63 -1.62
C PRO A 153 15.67 -17.14 -1.53
N GLY A 154 16.64 -18.05 -1.38
CA GLY A 154 18.06 -17.73 -1.31
C GLY A 154 18.69 -17.35 -2.65
N VAL A 155 17.96 -17.46 -3.76
CA VAL A 155 18.39 -17.05 -5.10
C VAL A 155 17.85 -15.64 -5.38
N PRO A 156 18.70 -14.61 -5.57
CA PRO A 156 18.23 -13.23 -5.76
C PRO A 156 17.28 -13.03 -6.94
N GLU A 157 17.52 -13.71 -8.06
CA GLU A 157 16.70 -13.62 -9.28
C GLU A 157 15.27 -14.12 -9.05
N VAL A 158 15.06 -15.07 -8.13
CA VAL A 158 13.72 -15.52 -7.74
C VAL A 158 12.92 -14.36 -7.15
N ARG A 159 13.55 -13.52 -6.33
CA ARG A 159 12.88 -12.36 -5.73
C ARG A 159 12.49 -11.34 -6.78
N GLU A 160 13.41 -11.02 -7.68
CA GLU A 160 13.18 -10.09 -8.78
C GLU A 160 12.03 -10.58 -9.67
N TYR A 161 12.07 -11.85 -10.08
CA TYR A 161 11.00 -12.48 -10.83
C TYR A 161 9.64 -12.40 -10.13
N LEU A 162 9.56 -12.74 -8.83
CA LEU A 162 8.30 -12.70 -8.10
C LEU A 162 7.74 -11.28 -7.96
N VAL A 163 8.61 -10.26 -7.85
CA VAL A 163 8.20 -8.86 -7.88
C VAL A 163 7.63 -8.49 -9.25
N GLU A 164 8.28 -8.87 -10.34
CA GLU A 164 7.80 -8.60 -11.70
C GLU A 164 6.44 -9.26 -11.98
N VAL A 165 6.23 -10.51 -11.54
CA VAL A 165 4.93 -11.20 -11.70
C VAL A 165 3.83 -10.48 -10.90
N VAL A 166 4.14 -9.98 -9.69
CA VAL A 166 3.18 -9.18 -8.92
C VAL A 166 2.91 -7.84 -9.60
N LEU A 167 3.92 -7.17 -10.15
CA LEU A 167 3.75 -5.92 -10.87
C LEU A 167 2.94 -6.09 -12.16
N ASP A 168 3.13 -7.17 -12.90
CA ASP A 168 2.30 -7.55 -14.06
C ASP A 168 0.82 -7.65 -13.67
N LEU A 169 0.54 -8.40 -12.60
CA LEU A 169 -0.82 -8.53 -12.06
C LEU A 169 -1.40 -7.16 -11.63
N LEU A 170 -0.67 -6.36 -10.86
CA LEU A 170 -1.21 -5.11 -10.30
C LEU A 170 -1.26 -3.95 -11.29
N SER A 171 -0.49 -4.02 -12.38
CA SER A 171 -0.55 -3.05 -13.48
C SER A 171 -1.79 -3.29 -14.35
N ASN A 172 -2.14 -4.56 -14.59
CA ASN A 172 -3.25 -4.94 -15.45
C ASN A 172 -4.59 -5.05 -14.71
N TYR A 173 -4.57 -5.26 -13.40
CA TYR A 173 -5.75 -5.47 -12.57
C TYR A 173 -5.75 -4.56 -11.34
N ASN A 174 -6.95 -4.25 -10.83
CA ASN A 174 -7.12 -3.42 -9.63
C ASN A 174 -7.79 -4.22 -8.52
N PRO A 175 -7.14 -5.20 -7.87
CA PRO A 175 -7.72 -5.85 -6.68
C PRO A 175 -7.68 -4.95 -5.45
N ASP A 176 -8.52 -5.27 -4.48
CA ASP A 176 -8.54 -4.61 -3.17
C ASP A 176 -7.41 -5.12 -2.26
N GLY A 177 -6.90 -6.31 -2.54
CA GLY A 177 -5.75 -6.86 -1.82
C GLY A 177 -4.92 -7.88 -2.60
N LEU A 178 -3.71 -8.11 -2.11
CA LEU A 178 -2.79 -9.17 -2.50
C LEU A 178 -2.62 -10.11 -1.30
N SER A 179 -2.97 -11.38 -1.45
CA SER A 179 -2.86 -12.39 -0.40
C SER A 179 -1.78 -13.41 -0.74
N LEU A 180 -0.69 -13.39 0.03
CA LEU A 180 0.49 -14.21 -0.20
C LEU A 180 0.34 -15.55 0.51
N ASP A 181 0.55 -16.65 -0.20
CA ASP A 181 0.56 -18.01 0.36
C ASP A 181 1.84 -18.75 -0.05
N PHE A 182 2.15 -19.87 0.61
CA PHE A 182 3.39 -20.63 0.41
C PHE A 182 4.64 -19.74 0.50
N VAL A 183 4.60 -18.78 1.41
CA VAL A 183 5.68 -17.83 1.71
C VAL A 183 6.67 -18.46 2.70
N ARG A 184 7.22 -19.62 2.32
CA ARG A 184 8.02 -20.48 3.18
C ARG A 184 8.90 -21.44 2.37
N TYR A 185 9.89 -22.02 3.04
CA TYR A 185 10.49 -23.27 2.58
C TYR A 185 9.57 -24.48 2.88
N PRO A 186 9.76 -25.61 2.18
CA PRO A 186 9.01 -26.84 2.47
C PRO A 186 9.29 -27.42 3.87
N GLY A 187 10.51 -27.23 4.38
CA GLY A 187 10.92 -27.73 5.68
C GLY A 187 12.35 -27.32 6.04
N ARG A 188 12.81 -27.71 7.22
CA ARG A 188 14.13 -27.33 7.75
C ARG A 188 15.31 -27.81 6.91
N ASP A 189 15.14 -28.91 6.20
CA ASP A 189 16.21 -29.51 5.40
C ASP A 189 16.26 -28.96 3.96
N TRP A 190 15.49 -27.91 3.65
CA TRP A 190 15.41 -27.25 2.33
C TRP A 190 16.18 -25.92 2.27
N GLY A 191 16.40 -25.41 1.06
CA GLY A 191 17.14 -24.17 0.80
C GLY A 191 18.58 -24.38 0.36
N TYR A 192 18.97 -25.61 0.04
CA TYR A 192 20.33 -25.99 -0.33
C TYR A 192 20.60 -25.85 -1.83
N ASN A 193 19.97 -24.88 -2.48
CA ASN A 193 20.40 -24.47 -3.81
C ASN A 193 21.88 -24.05 -3.75
N SER A 194 22.68 -24.48 -4.73
CA SER A 194 24.14 -24.25 -4.70
C SER A 194 24.49 -22.76 -4.67
N LYS A 195 23.70 -21.92 -5.34
CA LYS A 195 23.87 -20.46 -5.30
C LYS A 195 23.52 -19.88 -3.94
N ALA A 196 22.43 -20.35 -3.31
CA ALA A 196 22.05 -19.91 -1.97
C ALA A 196 23.13 -20.25 -0.93
N VAL A 197 23.67 -21.48 -0.96
CA VAL A 197 24.78 -21.90 -0.08
C VAL A 197 26.04 -21.06 -0.34
N ALA A 198 26.37 -20.76 -1.59
CA ALA A 198 27.52 -19.91 -1.93
C ALA A 198 27.35 -18.48 -1.42
N LEU A 199 26.16 -17.90 -1.52
CA LEU A 199 25.86 -16.55 -1.01
C LEU A 199 25.95 -16.49 0.51
N PHE A 200 25.37 -17.48 1.20
CA PHE A 200 25.50 -17.61 2.66
C PHE A 200 26.97 -17.72 3.08
N ASN A 201 27.74 -18.61 2.44
CA ASN A 201 29.15 -18.79 2.74
C ASN A 201 29.95 -17.51 2.52
N LYS A 202 29.66 -16.75 1.45
CA LYS A 202 30.27 -15.45 1.21
C LYS A 202 29.93 -14.43 2.30
N GLU A 203 28.67 -14.34 2.69
CA GLU A 203 28.18 -13.37 3.68
C GLU A 203 28.72 -13.64 5.08
N TYR A 204 28.81 -14.91 5.48
CA TYR A 204 29.27 -15.32 6.80
C TYR A 204 30.75 -15.71 6.85
N ASN A 205 31.50 -15.56 5.75
CA ASN A 205 32.89 -15.98 5.60
C ASN A 205 33.12 -17.46 6.00
N ARG A 206 32.30 -18.36 5.45
CA ARG A 206 32.30 -19.81 5.68
C ARG A 206 32.51 -20.59 4.37
N THR A 207 32.63 -21.91 4.49
CA THR A 207 32.74 -22.83 3.35
C THR A 207 31.95 -24.11 3.61
N GLY A 208 31.59 -24.83 2.53
CA GLY A 208 30.90 -26.12 2.62
C GLY A 208 29.39 -25.99 2.82
N THR A 209 28.75 -27.10 3.18
CA THR A 209 27.29 -27.17 3.38
C THR A 209 26.95 -26.95 4.86
N PRO A 210 26.19 -25.90 5.22
CA PRO A 210 25.79 -25.69 6.61
C PRO A 210 24.87 -26.82 7.09
N LYS A 211 24.88 -27.11 8.40
CA LYS A 211 23.93 -28.07 8.98
C LYS A 211 22.51 -27.48 8.93
N PRO A 212 21.44 -28.29 8.82
CA PRO A 212 20.07 -27.79 8.83
C PRO A 212 19.68 -27.01 10.10
N THR A 213 20.38 -27.29 11.21
CA THR A 213 20.20 -26.66 12.52
C THR A 213 21.22 -25.55 12.81
N ASP A 214 22.08 -25.20 11.87
CA ASP A 214 23.03 -24.09 12.02
C ASP A 214 22.23 -22.78 12.21
N PRO A 215 22.43 -22.06 13.34
CA PRO A 215 21.67 -20.85 13.64
C PRO A 215 21.81 -19.76 12.58
N ASP A 216 23.01 -19.57 12.03
CA ASP A 216 23.27 -18.54 11.02
C ASP A 216 22.57 -18.88 9.70
N TRP A 217 22.62 -20.14 9.29
CA TRP A 217 21.91 -20.61 8.11
C TRP A 217 20.39 -20.53 8.25
N CYS A 218 19.86 -20.79 9.45
CA CYS A 218 18.44 -20.63 9.74
C CYS A 218 18.03 -19.15 9.72
N ASN A 219 18.85 -18.25 10.28
CA ASN A 219 18.61 -16.81 10.26
C ASN A 219 18.66 -16.25 8.83
N TRP A 220 19.68 -16.65 8.06
CA TRP A 220 19.85 -16.23 6.67
C TRP A 220 18.65 -16.64 5.80
N ARG A 221 18.20 -17.91 5.89
CA ARG A 221 17.00 -18.37 5.17
C ARG A 221 15.74 -17.59 5.56
N ARG A 222 15.54 -17.28 6.85
CA ARG A 222 14.42 -16.41 7.30
C ARG A 222 14.51 -15.02 6.70
N ALA A 223 15.72 -14.44 6.64
CA ALA A 223 15.94 -13.14 6.02
C ALA A 223 15.60 -13.18 4.53
N CYS A 224 16.00 -14.21 3.78
CA CYS A 224 15.65 -14.37 2.37
C CYS A 224 14.13 -14.39 2.12
N VAL A 225 13.38 -15.14 2.94
CA VAL A 225 11.90 -15.16 2.86
C VAL A 225 11.36 -13.77 3.16
N THR A 226 11.78 -13.17 4.28
CA THR A 226 11.31 -11.85 4.74
C THR A 226 11.57 -10.75 3.71
N GLU A 227 12.76 -10.70 3.13
CA GLU A 227 13.11 -9.70 2.12
C GLU A 227 12.35 -9.89 0.81
N THR A 228 11.91 -11.12 0.50
CA THR A 228 11.02 -11.34 -0.64
C THR A 228 9.62 -10.78 -0.37
N VAL A 229 9.07 -11.02 0.84
CA VAL A 229 7.77 -10.44 1.23
C VAL A 229 7.85 -8.92 1.24
N ARG A 230 8.93 -8.36 1.79
CA ARG A 230 9.18 -6.91 1.82
C ARG A 230 9.22 -6.32 0.43
N ALA A 231 9.97 -6.93 -0.49
CA ALA A 231 10.08 -6.44 -1.87
C ALA A 231 8.73 -6.47 -2.59
N ILE A 232 7.97 -7.57 -2.45
CA ILE A 232 6.62 -7.71 -3.03
C ILE A 232 5.68 -6.65 -2.46
N SER A 233 5.65 -6.49 -1.13
CA SER A 233 4.76 -5.54 -0.46
C SER A 233 5.07 -4.10 -0.86
N GLN A 234 6.35 -3.70 -0.81
CA GLN A 234 6.78 -2.37 -1.22
C GLN A 234 6.46 -2.08 -2.70
N ALA A 235 6.63 -3.06 -3.59
CA ALA A 235 6.26 -2.93 -4.99
C ALA A 235 4.74 -2.75 -5.15
N ALA A 236 3.95 -3.55 -4.44
CA ALA A 236 2.49 -3.48 -4.44
C ALA A 236 1.98 -2.11 -3.94
N HIS A 237 2.44 -1.63 -2.79
CA HIS A 237 2.04 -0.32 -2.26
C HIS A 237 2.53 0.84 -3.14
N ARG A 238 3.69 0.71 -3.80
CA ARG A 238 4.19 1.75 -4.71
C ARG A 238 3.27 1.97 -5.91
N ILE A 239 2.76 0.90 -6.52
CA ILE A 239 1.86 1.02 -7.68
C ILE A 239 0.39 1.18 -7.27
N ARG A 240 0.02 0.70 -6.07
CA ARG A 240 -1.34 0.72 -5.53
C ARG A 240 -1.30 1.09 -4.02
N PRO A 241 -1.19 2.36 -3.63
CA PRO A 241 -1.03 2.75 -2.22
C PRO A 241 -2.14 2.28 -1.26
N GLY A 242 -3.35 2.02 -1.77
CA GLY A 242 -4.47 1.51 -0.98
C GLY A 242 -4.63 -0.02 -0.98
N ILE A 243 -3.75 -0.77 -1.64
CA ILE A 243 -3.87 -2.24 -1.69
C ILE A 243 -3.55 -2.84 -0.32
N LYS A 244 -4.35 -3.83 0.09
CA LYS A 244 -4.10 -4.62 1.31
C LYS A 244 -3.17 -5.79 1.01
N VAL A 245 -1.99 -5.83 1.61
CA VAL A 245 -1.07 -6.97 1.50
C VAL A 245 -1.27 -7.88 2.71
N SER A 246 -1.70 -9.12 2.49
CA SER A 246 -1.89 -10.12 3.55
C SER A 246 -1.06 -11.36 3.30
N ALA A 247 -0.83 -12.18 4.33
CA ALA A 247 -0.11 -13.44 4.17
C ALA A 247 -0.77 -14.60 4.94
N ALA A 248 -0.97 -15.73 4.27
CA ALA A 248 -1.33 -17.00 4.90
C ALA A 248 -0.11 -17.58 5.64
N THR A 249 -0.24 -17.77 6.95
CA THR A 249 0.89 -18.17 7.81
C THR A 249 0.66 -19.46 8.57
N ILE A 250 1.76 -20.13 8.90
CA ILE A 250 1.76 -21.45 9.53
C ILE A 250 1.49 -21.33 11.03
N SER A 251 0.57 -22.18 11.51
CA SER A 251 0.24 -22.35 12.93
C SER A 251 0.20 -23.83 13.33
N TRP A 252 1.12 -24.65 12.79
CA TRP A 252 1.14 -26.08 13.10
C TRP A 252 1.50 -26.33 14.57
N GLY A 253 0.73 -27.20 15.24
CA GLY A 253 0.90 -27.50 16.66
C GLY A 253 0.33 -26.40 17.58
N GLY A 254 0.70 -26.45 18.87
CA GLY A 254 0.32 -25.44 19.85
C GLY A 254 1.09 -24.14 19.69
N CYS A 255 0.60 -23.07 20.35
CA CYS A 255 1.24 -21.76 20.30
C CYS A 255 2.20 -21.59 21.49
N PRO A 256 3.52 -21.54 21.27
CA PRO A 256 4.49 -21.31 22.34
C PRO A 256 4.49 -19.85 22.82
N GLU A 257 5.14 -19.60 23.96
CA GLU A 257 5.30 -18.24 24.48
C GLU A 257 6.22 -17.36 23.61
N ASP A 258 7.38 -17.91 23.22
CA ASP A 258 8.28 -17.27 22.26
C ASP A 258 7.92 -17.67 20.83
N PHE A 259 7.78 -16.67 19.96
CA PHE A 259 7.53 -16.85 18.54
C PHE A 259 8.61 -17.71 17.86
N LYS A 260 9.85 -17.62 18.33
CA LYS A 260 10.98 -18.38 17.78
C LYS A 260 10.82 -19.89 17.95
N ASP A 261 9.96 -20.33 18.87
CA ASP A 261 9.65 -21.73 19.08
C ASP A 261 8.49 -22.24 18.23
N THR A 262 7.85 -21.37 17.43
CA THR A 262 6.77 -21.77 16.53
C THR A 262 7.28 -22.66 15.40
N SER A 263 6.38 -23.46 14.83
CA SER A 263 6.67 -24.24 13.63
C SER A 263 6.99 -23.35 12.42
N ALA A 264 6.29 -22.21 12.30
CA ALA A 264 6.54 -21.19 11.29
C ALA A 264 8.00 -20.72 11.30
N TYR A 265 8.53 -20.37 12.47
CA TYR A 265 9.90 -19.85 12.60
C TYR A 265 10.97 -20.93 12.42
N LYS A 266 10.76 -22.13 12.99
CA LYS A 266 11.78 -23.20 13.05
C LYS A 266 11.87 -24.07 11.80
N TYR A 267 10.74 -24.38 11.18
CA TYR A 267 10.67 -25.37 10.10
C TYR A 267 10.34 -24.75 8.74
N CYS A 268 9.58 -23.65 8.72
CA CYS A 268 9.14 -22.99 7.49
C CYS A 268 9.96 -21.73 7.16
N PHE A 269 10.75 -21.23 8.12
CA PHE A 269 11.47 -19.95 8.06
C PHE A 269 10.55 -18.76 7.74
N GLN A 270 9.32 -18.82 8.23
CA GLN A 270 8.29 -17.81 8.03
C GLN A 270 8.22 -16.90 9.26
N ASP A 271 9.02 -15.83 9.28
CA ASP A 271 9.10 -14.89 10.40
C ASP A 271 7.99 -13.82 10.37
N TRP A 272 6.75 -14.28 10.37
CA TRP A 272 5.61 -13.38 10.19
C TRP A 272 5.38 -12.43 11.36
N LYS A 273 5.89 -12.72 12.57
CA LYS A 273 5.88 -11.76 13.67
C LYS A 273 6.65 -10.49 13.28
N THR A 274 7.84 -10.65 12.70
CA THR A 274 8.63 -9.53 12.19
C THR A 274 7.88 -8.79 11.07
N TRP A 275 7.20 -9.52 10.18
CA TRP A 275 6.42 -8.89 9.10
C TRP A 275 5.27 -8.02 9.63
N MET A 276 4.60 -8.46 10.68
CA MET A 276 3.57 -7.69 11.37
C MET A 276 4.17 -6.50 12.12
N GLN A 277 5.26 -6.72 12.86
CA GLN A 277 5.93 -5.70 13.67
C GLN A 277 6.45 -4.54 12.83
N GLU A 278 7.08 -4.84 11.69
CA GLU A 278 7.64 -3.83 10.79
C GLU A 278 6.62 -3.28 9.80
N GLY A 279 5.39 -3.81 9.80
CA GLY A 279 4.36 -3.39 8.84
C GLY A 279 4.65 -3.79 7.40
N ILE A 280 5.42 -4.86 7.19
CA ILE A 280 5.66 -5.45 5.86
C ILE A 280 4.35 -5.97 5.26
N ILE A 281 3.46 -6.50 6.10
CA ILE A 281 2.11 -6.90 5.69
C ILE A 281 1.08 -6.11 6.49
N ASP A 282 -0.08 -5.91 5.87
CA ASP A 282 -1.22 -5.20 6.44
C ASP A 282 -2.09 -6.13 7.30
N ALA A 283 -2.13 -7.41 6.95
CA ALA A 283 -2.84 -8.41 7.75
C ALA A 283 -2.16 -9.79 7.73
N GLY A 284 -2.06 -10.40 8.91
CA GLY A 284 -1.75 -11.82 9.03
C GLY A 284 -3.01 -12.66 8.82
N MET A 285 -2.87 -13.80 8.13
CA MET A 285 -3.93 -14.80 7.98
C MET A 285 -3.47 -16.21 8.44
N PRO A 286 -3.22 -16.42 9.75
CA PRO A 286 -2.70 -17.69 10.25
C PRO A 286 -3.71 -18.82 10.05
N MET A 287 -3.24 -19.93 9.50
CA MET A 287 -4.03 -21.11 9.17
C MET A 287 -4.29 -21.99 10.40
N THR A 288 -5.08 -21.47 11.34
CA THR A 288 -5.48 -22.13 12.60
C THR A 288 -6.48 -23.27 12.38
N TYR A 289 -6.12 -24.21 11.50
CA TYR A 289 -6.91 -25.36 11.07
C TYR A 289 -6.91 -26.49 12.11
N HIS A 290 -7.30 -26.14 13.34
CA HIS A 290 -7.38 -27.03 14.48
C HIS A 290 -8.80 -27.55 14.64
N ASN A 291 -8.94 -28.87 14.72
CA ASN A 291 -10.24 -29.51 14.89
C ASN A 291 -10.78 -29.26 16.32
N PRO A 292 -11.92 -28.57 16.50
CA PRO A 292 -12.47 -28.31 17.82
C PRO A 292 -13.03 -29.56 18.52
N ALA A 293 -13.30 -30.65 17.78
CA ALA A 293 -13.72 -31.92 18.38
C ALA A 293 -12.55 -32.69 19.03
N ASP A 294 -11.30 -32.34 18.71
CA ASP A 294 -10.11 -32.92 19.31
C ASP A 294 -9.67 -32.02 20.49
N PRO A 295 -9.66 -32.52 21.75
CA PRO A 295 -9.31 -31.71 22.91
C PRO A 295 -7.92 -31.07 22.87
N LYS A 296 -6.95 -31.73 22.21
CA LYS A 296 -5.58 -31.22 22.06
C LYS A 296 -5.56 -30.07 21.06
N GLN A 297 -6.21 -30.25 19.92
CA GLN A 297 -6.28 -29.21 18.89
C GLN A 297 -7.17 -28.03 19.32
N SER A 298 -8.25 -28.28 20.05
CA SER A 298 -9.07 -27.24 20.66
C SER A 298 -8.25 -26.36 21.61
N ARG A 299 -7.38 -26.96 22.43
CA ARG A 299 -6.42 -26.22 23.27
C ARG A 299 -5.43 -25.41 22.42
N TRP A 300 -4.84 -26.01 21.40
CA TRP A 300 -3.94 -25.30 20.47
C TRP A 300 -4.61 -24.10 19.81
N PHE A 301 -5.87 -24.23 19.43
CA PHE A 301 -6.65 -23.11 18.89
C PHE A 301 -6.72 -21.96 19.89
N LEU A 302 -7.06 -22.23 21.15
CA LEU A 302 -7.12 -21.20 22.20
C LEU A 302 -5.76 -20.54 22.45
N GLU A 303 -4.69 -21.35 22.52
CA GLU A 303 -3.31 -20.84 22.64
C GLU A 303 -2.97 -19.91 21.47
N TRP A 304 -3.34 -20.29 20.25
CA TRP A 304 -3.14 -19.45 19.07
C TRP A 304 -3.96 -18.17 19.12
N MET A 305 -5.20 -18.16 19.61
CA MET A 305 -5.96 -16.91 19.74
C MET A 305 -5.24 -15.89 20.63
N GLU A 306 -4.56 -16.33 21.69
CA GLU A 306 -3.68 -15.47 22.50
C GLU A 306 -2.44 -15.02 21.73
N GLY A 307 -1.74 -15.95 21.07
CA GLY A 307 -0.52 -15.64 20.30
C GLY A 307 -0.78 -14.69 19.13
N LEU A 308 -1.89 -14.89 18.43
CA LEU A 308 -2.35 -14.06 17.33
C LEU A 308 -2.61 -12.62 17.78
N LYS A 309 -3.25 -12.44 18.94
CA LYS A 309 -3.44 -11.11 19.53
C LYS A 309 -2.11 -10.50 20.00
N ARG A 310 -1.24 -11.32 20.59
CA ARG A 310 0.09 -10.88 21.09
C ARG A 310 0.99 -10.36 19.98
N TRP A 311 0.95 -10.98 18.80
CA TRP A 311 1.86 -10.69 17.68
C TRP A 311 1.20 -9.94 16.52
N SER A 312 -0.01 -9.37 16.73
CA SER A 312 -0.67 -8.55 15.71
C SER A 312 -0.06 -7.15 15.58
N TYR A 313 0.54 -6.60 16.65
CA TYR A 313 1.01 -5.22 16.72
C TYR A 313 -0.09 -4.24 16.24
N GLU A 314 0.27 -3.26 15.41
CA GLU A 314 -0.63 -2.30 14.77
C GLU A 314 -1.16 -2.80 13.42
N ARG A 315 -1.25 -4.12 13.21
CA ARG A 315 -1.74 -4.74 11.98
C ARG A 315 -2.91 -5.66 12.27
N HIS A 316 -3.72 -5.93 11.25
CA HIS A 316 -4.88 -6.79 11.42
C HIS A 316 -4.48 -8.26 11.48
N MET A 317 -5.26 -9.03 12.23
CA MET A 317 -5.13 -10.47 12.27
C MET A 317 -6.45 -11.12 11.91
N TYR A 318 -6.45 -11.94 10.87
CA TYR A 318 -7.61 -12.67 10.42
C TYR A 318 -7.43 -14.16 10.69
N CYS A 319 -8.32 -14.73 11.50
CA CYS A 319 -8.23 -16.13 11.88
C CYS A 319 -8.62 -17.03 10.71
N GLY A 320 -7.67 -17.82 10.21
CA GLY A 320 -7.91 -18.81 9.17
C GLY A 320 -8.54 -20.07 9.74
N LEU A 321 -9.74 -20.41 9.30
CA LEU A 321 -10.53 -21.53 9.81
C LEU A 321 -10.74 -22.60 8.75
N MET A 322 -10.59 -23.86 9.17
CA MET A 322 -10.97 -25.01 8.37
C MET A 322 -12.49 -25.20 8.46
N ILE A 323 -13.19 -24.73 7.43
CA ILE A 323 -14.64 -24.90 7.20
C ILE A 323 -14.94 -26.12 6.32
N SER A 324 -14.06 -27.13 6.28
CA SER A 324 -14.28 -28.42 5.58
C SER A 324 -14.87 -29.51 6.52
N LYS A 325 -15.03 -30.75 6.01
CA LYS A 325 -15.72 -31.93 6.59
C LYS A 325 -15.95 -31.91 8.12
N GLY A 326 -17.21 -32.02 8.54
CA GLY A 326 -17.61 -32.25 9.93
C GLY A 326 -17.52 -31.06 10.90
N ASN A 327 -16.86 -29.95 10.52
CA ASN A 327 -16.54 -28.86 11.44
C ASN A 327 -17.47 -27.64 11.38
N VAL A 328 -18.63 -27.75 10.73
CA VAL A 328 -19.51 -26.59 10.50
C VAL A 328 -20.06 -26.00 11.82
N LYS A 329 -20.42 -26.86 12.79
CA LYS A 329 -20.85 -26.39 14.13
C LYS A 329 -19.68 -25.83 14.95
N GLY A 330 -18.49 -26.41 14.82
CA GLY A 330 -17.28 -25.97 15.54
C GLY A 330 -16.74 -24.63 15.02
N ALA A 331 -16.89 -24.36 13.72
CA ALA A 331 -16.47 -23.10 13.11
C ALA A 331 -17.16 -21.88 13.76
N GLY A 332 -18.47 -21.96 14.06
CA GLY A 332 -19.18 -20.87 14.76
C GLY A 332 -18.64 -20.58 16.16
N GLN A 333 -18.23 -21.62 16.90
CA GLN A 333 -17.58 -21.44 18.21
C GLN A 333 -16.20 -20.81 18.06
N GLN A 334 -15.40 -21.26 17.10
CA GLN A 334 -14.08 -20.70 16.81
C GLN A 334 -14.15 -19.23 16.36
N VAL A 335 -15.14 -18.85 15.55
CA VAL A 335 -15.42 -17.44 15.19
C VAL A 335 -15.75 -16.61 16.43
N SER A 336 -16.64 -17.13 17.30
CA SER A 336 -16.98 -16.42 18.54
C SER A 336 -15.76 -16.20 19.44
N LEU A 337 -14.87 -17.19 19.54
CA LEU A 337 -13.63 -17.09 20.31
C LEU A 337 -12.64 -16.07 19.71
N ALA A 338 -12.48 -16.06 18.39
CA ALA A 338 -11.64 -15.08 17.69
C ALA A 338 -12.14 -13.64 17.93
N ARG A 339 -13.47 -13.43 17.89
CA ARG A 339 -14.10 -12.14 18.23
C ARG A 339 -13.86 -11.73 19.67
N GLN A 340 -13.99 -12.66 20.62
CA GLN A 340 -13.71 -12.37 22.04
C GLN A 340 -12.27 -11.93 22.30
N LYS A 341 -11.31 -12.34 21.45
CA LYS A 341 -9.92 -11.87 21.49
C LYS A 341 -9.67 -10.57 20.72
N GLY A 342 -10.70 -10.02 20.06
CA GLY A 342 -10.61 -8.79 19.29
C GLY A 342 -9.76 -8.94 18.03
N LEU A 343 -9.80 -10.12 17.38
CA LEU A 343 -9.25 -10.29 16.04
C LEU A 343 -10.21 -9.64 15.02
N GLN A 344 -9.66 -9.01 13.99
CA GLN A 344 -10.42 -8.14 13.09
C GLN A 344 -11.13 -8.89 11.96
N GLY A 345 -10.98 -10.21 11.89
CA GLY A 345 -11.64 -10.98 10.84
C GLY A 345 -11.42 -12.48 10.89
N ILE A 346 -12.14 -13.14 9.99
CA ILE A 346 -12.16 -14.58 9.79
C ILE A 346 -11.96 -14.85 8.31
N VAL A 347 -11.20 -15.90 8.00
CA VAL A 347 -11.06 -16.39 6.63
C VAL A 347 -11.35 -17.89 6.57
N GLY A 348 -12.32 -18.29 5.75
CA GLY A 348 -12.71 -19.70 5.62
C GLY A 348 -11.95 -20.44 4.51
N PHE A 349 -11.41 -21.62 4.84
CA PHE A 349 -10.86 -22.60 3.89
C PHE A 349 -11.44 -24.01 4.16
N ALA A 350 -11.79 -24.89 3.22
CA ALA A 350 -11.73 -24.82 1.76
C ALA A 350 -13.13 -24.98 1.17
N TRP A 351 -13.78 -23.88 0.78
CA TRP A 351 -15.12 -23.92 0.20
C TRP A 351 -15.18 -24.72 -1.11
N SER A 352 -14.14 -24.63 -1.93
CA SER A 352 -14.02 -25.30 -3.24
C SER A 352 -13.92 -26.83 -3.18
N GLN A 353 -13.76 -27.45 -2.00
CA GLN A 353 -13.66 -28.92 -1.85
C GLN A 353 -15.00 -29.61 -1.53
N ARG A 354 -16.10 -28.84 -1.48
CA ARG A 354 -17.40 -29.31 -1.01
C ARG A 354 -18.35 -29.65 -2.15
N ALA A 355 -19.21 -30.64 -1.93
CA ALA A 355 -20.39 -30.86 -2.76
C ALA A 355 -21.48 -29.81 -2.43
N ASP A 356 -22.46 -29.61 -3.31
CA ASP A 356 -23.49 -28.58 -3.14
C ASP A 356 -24.30 -28.73 -1.85
N ALA A 357 -24.66 -29.97 -1.48
CA ALA A 357 -25.36 -30.25 -0.23
C ALA A 357 -24.55 -29.80 1.00
N GLU A 358 -23.22 -29.94 0.97
CA GLU A 358 -22.35 -29.51 2.06
C GLU A 358 -22.20 -27.99 2.10
N ARG A 359 -22.20 -27.32 0.93
CA ARG A 359 -22.19 -25.85 0.84
C ARG A 359 -23.48 -25.25 1.39
N ALA A 360 -24.63 -25.86 1.11
CA ALA A 360 -25.91 -25.47 1.67
C ALA A 360 -25.95 -25.66 3.21
N ALA A 361 -25.43 -26.78 3.71
CA ALA A 361 -25.32 -27.01 5.15
C ALA A 361 -24.41 -25.98 5.85
N LEU A 362 -23.28 -25.62 5.23
CA LEU A 362 -22.38 -24.59 5.72
C LEU A 362 -23.05 -23.20 5.73
N GLN A 363 -23.74 -22.84 4.65
CA GLN A 363 -24.48 -21.58 4.53
C GLN A 363 -25.51 -21.44 5.66
N SER A 364 -26.35 -22.46 5.87
CA SER A 364 -27.36 -22.48 6.93
C SER A 364 -26.75 -22.30 8.32
N ALA A 365 -25.60 -22.93 8.58
CA ALA A 365 -24.94 -22.80 9.87
C ALA A 365 -24.31 -21.42 10.09
N LEU A 366 -23.69 -20.82 9.07
CA LEU A 366 -23.09 -19.49 9.18
C LEU A 366 -24.16 -18.41 9.41
N LYS A 367 -25.24 -18.42 8.63
CA LYS A 367 -26.35 -17.47 8.79
C LYS A 367 -27.18 -17.69 10.05
N GLY A 368 -27.32 -18.92 10.50
CA GLY A 368 -28.03 -19.24 11.74
C GLY A 368 -27.21 -18.98 13.01
N SER A 369 -25.97 -18.47 12.91
CA SER A 369 -25.12 -18.26 14.07
C SER A 369 -24.28 -16.98 14.02
N VAL A 370 -23.12 -17.02 13.37
CA VAL A 370 -22.08 -16.00 13.52
C VAL A 370 -22.10 -14.91 12.45
N PHE A 371 -22.70 -15.17 11.29
CA PHE A 371 -22.84 -14.23 10.17
C PHE A 371 -24.31 -14.01 9.80
N ASP A 372 -25.15 -13.88 10.81
CA ASP A 372 -26.59 -13.53 10.73
C ASP A 372 -26.84 -12.24 9.93
N GLU A 373 -26.04 -11.20 10.18
CA GLU A 373 -26.15 -9.87 9.57
C GLU A 373 -24.89 -9.51 8.77
N PRO A 374 -24.98 -8.66 7.73
CA PRO A 374 -23.82 -8.06 7.05
C PRO A 374 -22.87 -7.35 8.03
N SER A 375 -21.59 -7.21 7.65
CA SER A 375 -20.62 -6.40 8.40
C SER A 375 -19.77 -5.56 7.46
N ASN A 376 -19.46 -4.35 7.91
CA ASN A 376 -18.51 -3.45 7.27
C ASN A 376 -17.10 -4.01 7.40
N LEU A 377 -16.24 -3.66 6.44
CA LEU A 377 -14.83 -4.02 6.50
C LEU A 377 -14.12 -3.20 7.59
N PRO A 378 -13.19 -3.80 8.34
CA PRO A 378 -12.42 -3.08 9.33
C PRO A 378 -11.50 -2.08 8.63
N LEU A 379 -11.49 -0.85 9.12
CA LEU A 379 -10.58 0.19 8.65
C LEU A 379 -9.15 -0.26 8.95
N MET A 380 -8.24 -0.06 8.00
CA MET A 380 -6.81 -0.18 8.23
C MET A 380 -6.24 1.23 8.29
N PRO A 381 -6.11 1.85 9.48
CA PRO A 381 -5.71 3.24 9.58
C PRO A 381 -4.35 3.52 8.97
N TRP A 382 -3.49 2.53 8.73
CA TRP A 382 -2.19 2.67 8.05
C TRP A 382 -2.25 2.52 6.52
N LEU A 383 -3.39 2.10 5.95
CA LEU A 383 -3.67 2.13 4.50
C LEU A 383 -4.67 3.21 4.12
N ASN A 384 -5.50 3.65 5.08
CA ASN A 384 -6.54 4.63 4.86
C ASN A 384 -5.92 6.02 4.73
N THR A 385 -5.52 6.31 3.51
CA THR A 385 -4.88 7.56 3.10
C THR A 385 -5.65 8.79 3.57
N LYS A 386 -7.00 8.77 3.67
CA LYS A 386 -7.76 9.96 4.11
C LYS A 386 -7.47 10.45 5.54
N GLU A 387 -7.08 9.59 6.48
CA GLU A 387 -6.78 10.01 7.87
C GLU A 387 -5.27 10.02 8.19
N LEU A 388 -4.45 9.24 7.50
CA LEU A 388 -2.98 9.29 7.64
C LEU A 388 -2.34 10.55 7.09
N TYR A 389 -3.02 11.28 6.21
CA TYR A 389 -2.53 12.60 5.79
C TYR A 389 -2.49 13.61 6.95
N ALA A 390 -3.06 13.28 8.12
CA ALA A 390 -2.87 14.06 9.33
C ALA A 390 -1.49 13.85 9.98
N ASN A 391 -0.81 12.70 9.78
CA ASN A 391 0.43 12.35 10.49
C ASN A 391 1.51 11.78 9.55
N GLU A 392 2.16 12.71 8.84
CA GLU A 392 3.58 12.72 8.43
C GLU A 392 4.20 11.57 7.58
N LYS A 393 4.40 11.92 6.29
CA LYS A 393 5.62 11.77 5.44
C LYS A 393 6.02 10.38 4.89
N GLY A 394 5.80 10.19 3.58
CA GLY A 394 6.48 9.12 2.81
C GLY A 394 6.08 8.88 1.34
N ARG A 395 5.77 9.93 0.54
CA ARG A 395 5.61 9.92 -0.94
C ARG A 395 4.65 8.86 -1.55
N SER A 396 3.35 9.18 -1.52
CA SER A 396 2.40 8.77 -2.56
C SER A 396 2.50 9.76 -3.73
N SER A 397 2.50 9.27 -4.97
CA SER A 397 2.32 10.11 -6.16
C SER A 397 0.97 10.81 -6.05
N LYS A 398 0.99 12.12 -5.77
CA LYS A 398 -0.22 12.94 -5.78
C LYS A 398 -0.79 12.93 -7.21
N MET A 399 -2.09 12.74 -7.36
CA MET A 399 -2.73 12.97 -8.66
C MET A 399 -2.44 14.41 -9.12
N ILE A 400 -2.28 14.63 -10.42
CA ILE A 400 -1.94 15.96 -10.94
C ILE A 400 -2.93 17.04 -10.46
N GLU A 401 -4.21 16.69 -10.33
CA GLU A 401 -5.24 17.57 -9.78
C GLU A 401 -4.93 17.98 -8.33
N ASP A 402 -4.45 17.06 -7.49
CA ASP A 402 -4.10 17.32 -6.09
C ASP A 402 -2.82 18.16 -5.97
N ILE A 403 -1.82 17.89 -6.82
CA ILE A 403 -0.62 18.72 -6.90
C ILE A 403 -1.01 20.14 -7.32
N VAL A 404 -1.86 20.28 -8.33
CA VAL A 404 -2.36 21.57 -8.79
C VAL A 404 -3.16 22.25 -7.67
N LYS A 405 -4.11 21.58 -7.01
CA LYS A 405 -4.88 22.18 -5.89
C LYS A 405 -3.96 22.67 -4.77
N SER A 406 -2.96 21.86 -4.39
CA SER A 406 -2.00 22.21 -3.32
C SER A 406 -0.90 23.19 -3.74
N ASN A 407 -0.62 23.36 -5.04
CA ASN A 407 0.40 24.29 -5.53
C ASN A 407 -0.07 25.76 -5.48
N ARG A 408 -0.27 26.29 -4.27
CA ARG A 408 -0.71 27.67 -4.05
C ARG A 408 0.46 28.62 -3.87
N SER A 409 0.20 29.92 -4.00
CA SER A 409 1.17 30.96 -3.69
C SER A 409 1.30 31.12 -2.19
N TYR A 410 2.24 30.38 -1.60
CA TYR A 410 2.64 30.53 -0.21
C TYR A 410 3.64 31.69 -0.11
N ARG A 411 3.49 32.50 0.93
CA ARG A 411 4.25 33.72 1.21
C ARG A 411 4.78 33.74 2.64
N ARG A 412 4.33 32.82 3.51
CA ARG A 412 4.88 32.57 4.84
C ARG A 412 5.44 31.15 4.90
N PHE A 413 6.65 31.01 5.44
CA PHE A 413 7.40 29.77 5.47
C PHE A 413 8.01 29.52 6.84
N PHE A 414 8.56 28.34 7.07
CA PHE A 414 9.50 28.09 8.16
C PHE A 414 10.90 28.52 7.69
N GLU A 415 11.32 29.74 8.04
CA GLU A 415 12.59 30.34 7.57
C GLU A 415 13.82 29.54 8.04
N ASP A 416 13.73 28.88 9.19
CA ASP A 416 14.74 28.02 9.79
C ASP A 416 14.91 26.67 9.06
N ARG A 417 13.92 26.26 8.24
CA ARG A 417 13.97 25.00 7.50
C ARG A 417 14.58 25.21 6.12
N GLN A 418 15.87 24.90 6.02
CA GLN A 418 16.64 24.99 4.80
C GLN A 418 16.20 23.97 3.73
N ILE A 419 16.23 24.39 2.47
CA ILE A 419 16.08 23.50 1.31
C ILE A 419 17.48 23.23 0.76
N SER A 420 17.84 21.97 0.58
CA SER A 420 19.16 21.63 0.07
C SER A 420 19.35 22.08 -1.38
N LYS A 421 20.60 22.40 -1.75
CA LYS A 421 20.96 22.80 -3.11
C LYS A 421 20.62 21.69 -4.12
N GLU A 422 20.79 20.42 -3.73
CA GLU A 422 20.44 19.25 -4.55
C GLU A 422 18.93 19.18 -4.82
N ALA A 423 18.10 19.49 -3.82
CA ALA A 423 16.65 19.54 -4.01
C ALA A 423 16.27 20.66 -4.99
N LEU A 424 16.88 21.84 -4.88
CA LEU A 424 16.65 22.96 -5.79
C LEU A 424 17.14 22.66 -7.21
N LEU A 425 18.26 21.97 -7.38
CA LEU A 425 18.74 21.50 -8.69
C LEU A 425 17.78 20.51 -9.33
N LYS A 426 17.21 19.57 -8.56
CA LYS A 426 16.16 18.66 -9.05
C LYS A 426 14.90 19.41 -9.49
N LEU A 427 14.56 20.51 -8.83
CA LEU A 427 13.46 21.37 -9.26
C LEU A 427 13.80 22.08 -10.57
N VAL A 428 14.99 22.69 -10.68
CA VAL A 428 15.47 23.32 -11.92
C VAL A 428 15.50 22.33 -13.08
N GLU A 429 15.85 21.07 -12.83
CA GLU A 429 15.81 20.00 -13.84
C GLU A 429 14.40 19.83 -14.43
N LEU A 430 13.34 19.93 -13.63
CA LEU A 430 11.96 19.90 -14.13
C LEU A 430 11.66 21.08 -15.07
N GLY A 431 12.20 22.26 -14.75
CA GLY A 431 12.12 23.44 -15.63
C GLY A 431 12.95 23.30 -16.91
N ARG A 432 14.10 22.61 -16.86
CA ARG A 432 14.93 22.30 -18.03
C ARG A 432 14.23 21.34 -19.00
N LEU A 433 13.45 20.40 -18.46
CA LEU A 433 12.65 19.44 -19.23
C LEU A 433 11.36 20.05 -19.79
N SER A 434 10.99 21.26 -19.38
CA SER A 434 9.81 21.96 -19.89
C SER A 434 9.98 22.38 -21.36
N PRO A 435 8.90 22.39 -22.16
CA PRO A 435 8.92 22.92 -23.52
C PRO A 435 9.41 24.38 -23.59
N SER A 436 10.10 24.70 -24.69
CA SER A 436 10.59 26.05 -25.01
C SER A 436 10.19 26.43 -26.44
N GLY A 437 9.85 27.70 -26.66
CA GLY A 437 9.49 28.23 -27.97
C GLY A 437 10.60 27.97 -29.00
N ALA A 438 10.23 27.36 -30.13
CA ALA A 438 11.17 26.89 -31.16
C ALA A 438 12.33 26.03 -30.61
N ASN A 439 12.16 25.47 -29.42
CA ASN A 439 13.16 24.73 -28.66
C ASN A 439 14.49 25.48 -28.43
N LEU A 440 14.46 26.82 -28.44
CA LEU A 440 15.66 27.67 -28.30
C LEU A 440 16.34 27.52 -26.93
N GLN A 441 15.57 27.15 -25.89
CA GLN A 441 16.04 26.93 -24.52
C GLN A 441 16.88 28.11 -23.97
N PRO A 442 16.38 29.37 -24.04
CA PRO A 442 17.14 30.55 -23.64
C PRO A 442 17.22 30.75 -22.12
N LEU A 443 16.55 29.91 -21.32
CA LEU A 443 16.43 30.11 -19.87
C LEU A 443 17.69 29.65 -19.12
N LYS A 444 18.12 30.45 -18.14
CA LYS A 444 19.15 30.12 -17.15
C LYS A 444 18.56 30.28 -15.74
N TYR A 445 19.20 29.68 -14.74
CA TYR A 445 18.69 29.67 -13.36
C TYR A 445 19.78 30.03 -12.37
N LYS A 446 19.50 30.95 -11.45
CA LYS A 446 20.35 31.27 -10.29
C LYS A 446 19.67 30.76 -9.03
N ILE A 447 20.29 29.78 -8.36
CA ILE A 447 19.82 29.23 -7.08
C ILE A 447 20.43 30.03 -5.94
N VAL A 448 19.61 30.37 -4.95
CA VAL A 448 20.00 31.04 -3.71
C VAL A 448 19.39 30.28 -2.54
N ASN A 449 20.20 29.67 -1.68
CA ASN A 449 19.72 28.93 -0.50
C ASN A 449 20.66 29.08 0.71
N GLU A 450 21.54 30.08 0.67
CA GLU A 450 22.36 30.47 1.81
C GLU A 450 21.61 31.54 2.62
N PRO A 451 21.46 31.41 3.95
CA PRO A 451 20.64 32.30 4.78
C PRO A 451 20.92 33.79 4.57
N ASP A 452 22.19 34.19 4.65
CA ASP A 452 22.63 35.59 4.48
C ASP A 452 22.24 36.15 3.10
N MET A 453 22.17 35.28 2.09
CA MET A 453 21.82 35.70 0.74
C MET A 453 20.32 35.74 0.51
N CYS A 454 19.58 34.80 1.10
CA CYS A 454 18.13 34.87 1.15
C CYS A 454 17.64 36.18 1.81
N GLN A 455 18.29 36.60 2.89
CA GLN A 455 17.99 37.87 3.57
C GLN A 455 18.21 39.10 2.68
N LYS A 456 19.25 39.09 1.82
CA LYS A 456 19.51 40.18 0.88
C LYS A 456 18.56 40.18 -0.33
N VAL A 457 18.12 39.01 -0.79
CA VAL A 457 17.16 38.89 -1.89
C VAL A 457 15.75 39.32 -1.46
N PHE A 458 15.33 39.00 -0.24
CA PHE A 458 14.00 39.31 0.26
C PHE A 458 13.51 40.77 0.02
N PRO A 459 14.28 41.83 0.37
CA PRO A 459 13.84 43.22 0.19
C PRO A 459 13.75 43.67 -1.27
N THR A 460 14.26 42.90 -2.24
CA THR A 460 14.12 43.24 -3.67
C THR A 460 12.77 42.81 -4.25
N LEU A 461 11.89 42.21 -3.45
CA LEU A 461 10.64 41.59 -3.89
C LEU A 461 9.44 42.28 -3.24
N ALA A 462 8.35 42.48 -3.99
CA ALA A 462 7.08 42.98 -3.46
C ALA A 462 6.09 41.83 -3.21
N TRP A 463 5.36 41.89 -2.10
CA TRP A 463 4.53 40.79 -1.61
C TRP A 463 3.04 41.15 -1.58
N ALA A 464 2.20 40.23 -2.05
CA ALA A 464 0.73 40.23 -1.90
C ALA A 464 0.03 41.59 -2.11
N GLY A 465 0.07 42.14 -3.33
CA GLY A 465 -0.45 43.49 -3.64
C GLY A 465 -1.92 43.82 -3.29
N TYR A 466 -2.79 42.84 -2.97
CA TYR A 466 -4.14 43.14 -2.43
C TYR A 466 -4.17 43.33 -0.90
N LEU A 467 -3.16 42.87 -0.17
CA LEU A 467 -3.03 43.08 1.28
C LEU A 467 -2.24 44.37 1.52
N LYS A 468 -2.92 45.52 1.47
CA LYS A 468 -2.26 46.84 1.52
C LYS A 468 -1.52 47.12 2.83
N ASP A 469 -2.02 46.57 3.93
CA ASP A 469 -1.46 46.79 5.26
C ASP A 469 -0.49 45.69 5.68
N TRP A 470 -0.01 44.86 4.74
CA TRP A 470 0.91 43.76 5.01
C TRP A 470 2.21 43.92 4.23
N GLY A 471 3.31 44.17 4.94
CA GLY A 471 4.65 44.36 4.35
C GLY A 471 5.34 43.10 3.82
N GLY A 472 4.65 41.96 3.79
CA GLY A 472 5.23 40.64 3.49
C GLY A 472 5.53 39.82 4.75
N PRO A 473 6.09 38.61 4.61
CA PRO A 473 6.41 37.78 5.76
C PRO A 473 7.45 38.45 6.67
N ALA A 474 7.18 38.38 7.97
CA ALA A 474 8.12 38.86 8.99
C ALA A 474 9.36 37.96 9.04
N GLU A 475 10.40 38.43 9.70
CA GLU A 475 11.56 37.61 10.05
C GLU A 475 11.13 36.39 10.88
N GLY A 476 11.69 35.22 10.59
CA GLY A 476 11.21 33.91 11.03
C GLY A 476 10.16 33.27 10.12
N GLU A 477 9.64 34.00 9.13
CA GLU A 477 8.63 33.51 8.18
C GLU A 477 9.00 33.68 6.70
N ARG A 478 10.21 34.16 6.42
CA ARG A 478 10.66 34.43 5.05
C ARG A 478 11.03 33.13 4.32
N PRO A 479 11.08 33.16 2.98
CA PRO A 479 11.54 32.01 2.19
C PRO A 479 12.95 31.58 2.58
N SER A 480 13.19 30.27 2.66
CA SER A 480 14.52 29.72 2.91
C SER A 480 15.34 29.53 1.63
N ALA A 481 14.71 29.62 0.45
CA ALA A 481 15.41 29.59 -0.83
C ALA A 481 14.72 30.43 -1.92
N TYR A 482 15.49 30.78 -2.95
CA TYR A 482 15.02 31.41 -4.18
C TYR A 482 15.61 30.73 -5.42
N ILE A 483 14.81 30.64 -6.48
CA ILE A 483 15.28 30.35 -7.84
C ILE A 483 14.96 31.57 -8.71
N VAL A 484 15.98 32.25 -9.21
CA VAL A 484 15.83 33.35 -10.18
C VAL A 484 15.91 32.76 -11.58
N ILE A 485 14.83 32.92 -12.35
CA ILE A 485 14.76 32.53 -13.76
C ILE A 485 15.23 33.70 -14.60
N LEU A 486 16.26 33.44 -15.40
CA LEU A 486 16.96 34.42 -16.24
C LEU A 486 16.74 34.08 -17.71
N GLY A 487 16.66 35.10 -18.55
CA GLY A 487 16.65 34.98 -20.01
C GLY A 487 18.00 35.37 -20.59
N ASP A 488 18.63 34.47 -21.35
CA ASP A 488 19.88 34.73 -22.05
C ASP A 488 19.62 35.51 -23.34
N THR A 489 19.93 36.81 -23.33
CA THR A 489 19.70 37.71 -24.47
C THR A 489 20.63 37.45 -25.66
N GLY A 490 21.69 36.66 -25.46
CA GLY A 490 22.53 36.13 -26.53
C GLY A 490 21.85 35.01 -27.34
N ILE A 491 20.87 34.32 -26.75
CA ILE A 491 20.09 33.24 -27.41
C ILE A 491 18.78 33.79 -27.96
N SER A 492 18.01 34.52 -27.15
CA SER A 492 16.73 35.11 -27.57
C SER A 492 16.47 36.44 -26.89
N LYS A 493 15.90 37.39 -27.63
CA LYS A 493 15.38 38.67 -27.08
C LYS A 493 13.89 38.61 -26.74
N ASN A 494 13.22 37.49 -27.02
CA ASN A 494 11.81 37.28 -26.72
C ASN A 494 11.63 35.93 -26.02
N PHE A 495 11.18 35.96 -24.77
CA PHE A 495 11.05 34.77 -23.93
C PHE A 495 9.60 34.24 -23.83
N GLY A 496 8.63 34.93 -24.46
CA GLY A 496 7.23 34.50 -24.54
C GLY A 496 6.67 33.97 -23.22
N CYS A 497 6.16 32.73 -23.23
CA CYS A 497 5.65 32.04 -22.05
C CYS A 497 6.62 31.01 -21.45
N ASP A 498 7.84 30.86 -22.00
CA ASP A 498 8.80 29.80 -21.63
C ASP A 498 9.08 29.79 -20.12
N HIS A 499 9.37 30.97 -19.55
CA HIS A 499 9.64 31.12 -18.13
C HIS A 499 8.42 30.77 -17.25
N GLY A 500 7.20 30.96 -17.75
CA GLY A 500 5.96 30.56 -17.07
C GLY A 500 5.74 29.04 -17.08
N ILE A 501 6.04 28.38 -18.20
CA ILE A 501 5.98 26.91 -18.32
C ILE A 501 7.00 26.27 -17.37
N ALA A 502 8.25 26.73 -17.43
CA ALA A 502 9.33 26.23 -16.57
C ALA A 502 9.03 26.48 -15.09
N ALA A 503 8.57 27.68 -14.74
CA ALA A 503 8.15 28.01 -13.38
C ALA A 503 7.05 27.08 -12.89
N GLN A 504 6.03 26.78 -13.72
CA GLN A 504 4.95 25.89 -13.32
C GLN A 504 5.45 24.46 -13.05
N SER A 505 6.32 23.92 -13.90
CA SER A 505 6.93 22.59 -13.68
C SER A 505 7.74 22.55 -12.38
N ILE A 506 8.57 23.56 -12.13
CA ILE A 506 9.32 23.71 -10.86
C ILE A 506 8.36 23.73 -9.67
N MET A 507 7.31 24.55 -9.74
CA MET A 507 6.37 24.75 -8.64
C MET A 507 5.52 23.51 -8.35
N LEU A 508 5.10 22.77 -9.38
CA LEU A 508 4.41 21.48 -9.20
C LEU A 508 5.34 20.44 -8.54
N GLY A 509 6.59 20.34 -8.98
CA GLY A 509 7.58 19.49 -8.34
C GLY A 509 7.86 19.88 -6.89
N ALA A 510 7.88 21.18 -6.58
CA ALA A 510 8.01 21.67 -5.21
C ALA A 510 6.81 21.23 -4.36
N SER A 511 5.58 21.37 -4.88
CA SER A 511 4.34 20.95 -4.20
C SER A 511 4.26 19.44 -3.96
N GLU A 512 4.75 18.63 -4.90
CA GLU A 512 4.89 17.18 -4.74
C GLU A 512 5.86 16.83 -3.59
N GLN A 513 6.94 17.62 -3.45
CA GLN A 513 7.93 17.48 -2.39
C GLN A 513 7.49 18.07 -1.04
N GLY A 514 6.25 18.59 -0.94
CA GLY A 514 5.73 19.23 0.28
C GLY A 514 6.27 20.63 0.53
N LEU A 515 6.92 21.24 -0.46
CA LEU A 515 7.35 22.63 -0.45
C LEU A 515 6.24 23.52 -1.00
N GLY A 516 6.19 24.76 -0.54
CA GLY A 516 5.41 25.82 -1.15
C GLY A 516 6.31 26.83 -1.83
N GLY A 517 5.69 27.74 -2.58
CA GLY A 517 6.40 28.90 -3.08
C GLY A 517 5.50 29.96 -3.67
N CYS A 518 6.11 31.07 -4.06
CA CYS A 518 5.47 32.19 -4.74
C CYS A 518 6.27 32.56 -5.98
N MET A 519 5.59 32.60 -7.13
CA MET A 519 6.12 33.22 -8.35
C MET A 519 5.97 34.74 -8.23
N ILE A 520 7.07 35.48 -8.34
CA ILE A 520 7.10 36.93 -8.12
C ILE A 520 7.69 37.59 -9.36
N GLY A 521 6.87 38.41 -10.03
CA GLY A 521 7.31 39.27 -11.14
C GLY A 521 7.57 40.73 -10.73
N SER A 522 7.12 41.12 -9.54
CA SER A 522 7.37 42.45 -8.97
C SER A 522 8.70 42.46 -8.23
N ILE A 523 9.76 42.81 -8.97
CA ILE A 523 11.16 42.68 -8.57
C ILE A 523 11.87 44.02 -8.81
N ASN A 524 12.64 44.48 -7.83
CA ASN A 524 13.68 45.49 -8.06
C ASN A 524 14.89 44.83 -8.74
N ARG A 525 14.85 44.80 -10.09
CA ARG A 525 15.81 44.06 -10.91
C ARG A 525 17.22 44.61 -10.80
N GLU A 526 17.38 45.94 -10.71
CA GLU A 526 18.70 46.57 -10.59
C GLU A 526 19.42 46.15 -9.31
N GLU A 527 18.70 46.19 -8.18
CA GLU A 527 19.27 45.81 -6.89
C GLU A 527 19.54 44.31 -6.80
N LEU A 528 18.58 43.48 -7.24
CA LEU A 528 18.76 42.02 -7.25
C LEU A 528 19.94 41.59 -8.13
N ARG A 529 20.13 42.26 -9.28
CA ARG A 529 21.27 42.03 -10.19
C ARG A 529 22.60 42.28 -9.48
N LYS A 530 22.73 43.41 -8.78
CA LYS A 530 23.94 43.74 -8.02
C LYS A 530 24.21 42.72 -6.92
N ILE A 531 23.19 42.35 -6.14
CA ILE A 531 23.31 41.40 -5.03
C ILE A 531 23.79 40.03 -5.50
N LEU A 532 23.23 39.51 -6.60
CA LEU A 532 23.50 38.16 -7.09
C LEU A 532 24.60 38.08 -8.16
N LEU A 533 25.20 39.22 -8.50
CA LEU A 533 26.20 39.38 -9.55
C LEU A 533 25.71 38.77 -10.88
N ILE A 534 24.49 39.12 -11.28
CA ILE A 534 23.88 38.64 -12.53
C ILE A 534 24.45 39.47 -13.70
N PRO A 535 24.97 38.84 -14.77
CA PRO A 535 25.47 39.56 -15.94
C PRO A 535 24.40 40.40 -16.65
N GLU A 536 24.83 41.43 -17.38
CA GLU A 536 23.93 42.37 -18.07
C GLU A 536 23.11 41.69 -19.17
N GLU A 537 23.72 40.71 -19.85
CA GLU A 537 23.13 39.88 -20.89
C GLU A 537 22.06 38.90 -20.38
N MET A 538 21.92 38.76 -19.06
CA MET A 538 20.91 37.90 -18.42
C MET A 538 19.75 38.76 -17.90
N GLU A 539 18.61 38.70 -18.59
CA GLU A 539 17.40 39.40 -18.18
C GLU A 539 16.73 38.68 -16.99
N ILE A 540 16.38 39.40 -15.93
CA ILE A 540 15.67 38.83 -14.77
C ILE A 540 14.18 38.73 -15.10
N LEU A 541 13.70 37.51 -15.37
CA LEU A 541 12.32 37.27 -15.80
C LEU A 541 11.38 37.07 -14.61
N LEU A 542 11.74 36.16 -13.69
CA LEU A 542 10.87 35.75 -12.58
C LEU A 542 11.70 35.27 -11.38
N VAL A 543 11.20 35.52 -10.17
CA VAL A 543 11.78 34.95 -8.94
C VAL A 543 10.79 33.97 -8.32
N LEU A 544 11.25 32.75 -8.05
CA LEU A 544 10.52 31.75 -7.29
C LEU A 544 11.01 31.77 -5.85
N ALA A 545 10.21 32.30 -4.95
CA ALA A 545 10.44 32.16 -3.51
C ALA A 545 9.95 30.77 -3.05
N LEU A 546 10.78 30.03 -2.32
CA LEU A 546 10.53 28.64 -1.93
C LEU A 546 10.78 28.42 -0.43
N GLY A 547 10.02 27.51 0.17
CA GLY A 547 10.19 27.13 1.57
C GLY A 547 9.19 26.06 2.00
N TYR A 548 9.33 25.60 3.24
CA TYR A 548 8.28 24.80 3.89
C TYR A 548 7.13 25.73 4.31
N PRO A 549 5.89 25.52 3.82
CA PRO A 549 4.78 26.42 4.11
C PRO A 549 4.49 26.57 5.60
N ARG A 550 4.23 27.81 6.05
CA ARG A 550 3.78 28.14 7.41
C ARG A 550 2.39 28.78 7.43
N GLU A 551 1.70 28.81 6.30
CA GLU A 551 0.32 29.30 6.22
C GLU A 551 -0.59 28.33 5.47
N GLN A 552 -1.87 28.39 5.80
CA GLN A 552 -2.92 27.67 5.10
C GLN A 552 -3.49 28.55 3.99
N VAL A 553 -3.67 27.95 2.81
CA VAL A 553 -4.29 28.62 1.66
C VAL A 553 -5.55 27.86 1.27
N MET A 554 -6.68 28.57 1.22
CA MET A 554 -7.98 28.02 0.85
C MET A 554 -8.38 28.54 -0.53
N LEU A 555 -8.74 27.63 -1.44
CA LEU A 555 -9.37 27.99 -2.69
C LEU A 555 -10.87 28.11 -2.47
N GLU A 556 -11.45 29.16 -3.03
CA GLU A 556 -12.89 29.40 -2.99
C GLU A 556 -13.39 29.64 -4.40
N GLU A 557 -14.65 29.33 -4.63
CA GLU A 557 -15.31 29.65 -5.88
C GLU A 557 -15.92 31.05 -5.80
N ALA A 558 -15.56 31.92 -6.73
CA ALA A 558 -16.16 33.24 -6.92
C ALA A 558 -17.20 33.17 -8.03
N GLY A 559 -18.47 33.38 -7.66
CA GLY A 559 -19.58 33.52 -8.59
C GLY A 559 -19.50 34.79 -9.45
N PRO A 560 -20.45 34.99 -10.37
CA PRO A 560 -20.45 36.12 -11.30
C PRO A 560 -20.47 37.45 -10.57
N GLY A 561 -19.58 38.36 -10.95
CA GLY A 561 -19.46 39.69 -10.34
C GLY A 561 -18.82 39.71 -8.95
N GLN A 562 -18.49 38.56 -8.37
CA GLN A 562 -17.77 38.51 -7.09
C GLN A 562 -16.29 38.86 -7.27
N SER A 563 -15.71 39.44 -6.22
CA SER A 563 -14.31 39.85 -6.21
C SER A 563 -13.38 38.64 -6.26
N ILE A 564 -12.33 38.72 -7.07
CA ILE A 564 -11.22 37.76 -7.09
C ILE A 564 -10.06 38.16 -6.17
N ARG A 565 -10.22 39.25 -5.40
CA ARG A 565 -9.17 39.72 -4.49
C ARG A 565 -9.01 38.71 -3.37
N TYR A 566 -7.81 38.14 -3.26
CA TYR A 566 -7.45 37.31 -2.11
C TYR A 566 -7.42 38.15 -0.83
N TRP A 567 -7.72 37.51 0.29
CA TRP A 567 -7.81 38.14 1.61
C TRP A 567 -7.30 37.17 2.69
N ARG A 568 -7.21 37.64 3.94
CA ARG A 568 -6.86 36.81 5.10
C ARG A 568 -7.93 36.94 6.16
N ASP A 569 -8.31 35.82 6.76
CA ASP A 569 -9.23 35.79 7.89
C ASP A 569 -8.51 36.07 9.22
N GLU A 570 -9.28 36.08 10.30
CA GLU A 570 -8.80 36.26 11.67
C GLU A 570 -7.84 35.15 12.13
N ASN A 571 -7.90 33.97 11.51
CA ASN A 571 -7.00 32.84 11.76
C ASN A 571 -5.75 32.87 10.85
N SER A 572 -5.57 33.95 10.08
CA SER A 572 -4.51 34.09 9.08
C SER A 572 -4.54 33.05 7.94
N VAL A 573 -5.69 32.41 7.70
CA VAL A 573 -5.92 31.58 6.51
C VAL A 573 -5.99 32.50 5.30
N HIS A 574 -5.29 32.14 4.23
CA HIS A 574 -5.25 32.93 3.00
C HIS A 574 -6.31 32.43 2.01
N HIS A 575 -7.38 33.19 1.83
CA HIS A 575 -8.49 32.83 0.95
C HIS A 575 -8.22 33.36 -0.46
N VAL A 576 -8.33 32.47 -1.46
CA VAL A 576 -8.03 32.76 -2.87
C VAL A 576 -9.23 32.40 -3.74
N PRO A 577 -10.12 33.38 -4.02
CA PRO A 577 -11.27 33.17 -4.86
C PRO A 577 -10.87 32.89 -6.32
N LYS A 578 -11.53 31.93 -6.96
CA LYS A 578 -11.34 31.48 -8.35
C LYS A 578 -12.65 31.60 -9.11
N ARG A 579 -12.60 32.15 -10.32
CA ARG A 579 -13.78 32.16 -11.21
C ARG A 579 -14.23 30.72 -11.49
N ARG A 580 -15.54 30.55 -11.65
CA ARG A 580 -16.13 29.25 -11.99
C ARG A 580 -15.67 28.80 -13.36
N LEU A 581 -15.58 27.49 -13.56
CA LEU A 581 -15.14 26.90 -14.83
C LEU A 581 -15.99 27.40 -16.01
N GLN A 582 -17.30 27.44 -15.85
CA GLN A 582 -18.24 27.91 -16.89
C GLN A 582 -18.07 29.40 -17.24
N ASP A 583 -17.54 30.22 -16.32
CA ASP A 583 -17.37 31.66 -16.56
C ASP A 583 -16.06 31.96 -17.34
N ILE A 584 -15.17 30.96 -17.51
CA ILE A 584 -13.88 31.09 -18.22
C ILE A 584 -13.80 30.27 -19.51
N VAL A 585 -14.77 29.38 -19.77
CA VAL A 585 -14.88 28.63 -21.02
C VAL A 585 -15.73 29.44 -21.98
N ILE A 586 -15.16 29.83 -23.13
CA ILE A 586 -15.89 30.46 -24.22
C ILE A 586 -16.36 29.34 -25.16
N GLY A 587 -17.67 29.26 -25.40
CA GLY A 587 -18.30 28.34 -26.34
C GLY A 587 -18.81 29.06 -27.57
#